data_AF-A0A5B8IBL4-F1
#
_entry.id   AF-A0A5B8IBL4-F1
#
_cell.length_a   1.000
_cell.length_b   1.000
_cell.length_c   1.000
_cell.angle_alpha   90.00
_cell.angle_beta   90.00
_cell.angle_gamma   90.00
#
_symmetry.space_group_name_H-M   'P 1'
#
loop_
_entity.id
_entity.type
_entity.pdbx_description
1 polymer ?
#
loop_
_entity_poly.entity_id
_entity_poly.type
_entity_poly.pdbx_seq_one_letter_code
_entity_poly.pdbx_strand_id
1 'polypeptide(L)'
;MPTIKSLWRVFDGLILVEELERNAIPVSAEMPGWETIQLAYKRRGILVRQIIDAIREAVLVAGKRQDAFGYHGIVVKVSSIDGLREQRR
;
A
#
# COMPACT_ATOMS: atom_id res chain seq x y z
N MET A 1 -23.49 -1.46 -27.85
CA MET A 1 -22.23 -0.69 -27.81
C MET A 1 -21.49 -1.10 -26.55
N PRO A 2 -20.33 -1.78 -26.60
CA PRO A 2 -19.64 -2.17 -25.38
C PRO A 2 -18.90 -0.95 -24.80
N THR A 3 -19.30 -0.52 -23.61
CA THR A 3 -18.60 0.52 -22.84
C THR A 3 -17.25 -0.05 -22.41
N ILE A 4 -16.17 0.47 -22.97
CA ILE A 4 -14.80 0.09 -22.59
C ILE A 4 -14.65 0.37 -21.08
N LYS A 5 -14.54 -0.69 -20.27
CA LYS A 5 -14.15 -0.59 -18.85
C LYS A 5 -12.73 -0.04 -18.83
N SER A 6 -12.54 1.17 -18.30
CA SER A 6 -11.26 1.87 -18.27
C SER A 6 -10.11 0.93 -17.92
N LEU A 7 -9.23 0.69 -18.89
CA LEU A 7 -7.92 0.14 -18.64
C LEU A 7 -7.21 1.13 -17.72
N TRP A 8 -6.88 0.71 -16.50
CA TRP A 8 -5.92 1.40 -15.65
C TRP A 8 -4.73 1.78 -16.53
N ARG A 9 -4.54 3.08 -16.81
CA ARG A 9 -3.37 3.52 -17.57
C ARG A 9 -2.19 3.31 -16.65
N VAL A 10 -1.07 2.83 -17.19
CA VAL A 10 0.19 2.70 -16.44
C VAL A 10 0.54 3.99 -15.68
N PHE A 11 0.13 5.14 -16.24
CA PHE A 11 0.20 6.46 -15.61
C PHE A 11 -0.54 6.56 -14.28
N ASP A 12 -1.74 5.98 -14.16
CA ASP A 12 -2.51 5.96 -12.91
C ASP A 12 -1.77 5.16 -11.82
N GLY A 13 -1.07 4.10 -12.23
CA GLY A 13 -0.20 3.32 -11.34
C GLY A 13 1.01 4.12 -10.85
N LEU A 14 1.62 4.94 -11.72
CA LEU A 14 2.76 5.78 -11.35
C LEU A 14 2.36 6.91 -10.39
N ILE A 15 1.23 7.58 -10.66
CA ILE A 15 0.67 8.61 -9.75
C ILE A 15 0.40 8.00 -8.38
N LEU A 16 -0.20 6.81 -8.33
CA LEU A 16 -0.46 6.11 -7.08
C LEU A 16 0.82 5.82 -6.30
N VAL A 17 1.86 5.34 -6.99
CA VAL A 17 3.16 5.07 -6.34
C VAL A 17 3.76 6.36 -5.79
N GLU A 18 3.77 7.45 -6.56
CA GLU A 18 4.31 8.73 -6.12
C GLU A 18 3.53 9.30 -4.91
N GLU A 19 2.21 9.13 -4.88
CA GLU A 19 1.37 9.51 -3.75
C GLU A 19 1.68 8.69 -2.49
N LEU A 20 1.82 7.37 -2.64
CA LEU A 20 2.19 6.50 -1.52
C LEU A 20 3.59 6.82 -1.00
N GLU A 21 4.55 7.08 -1.90
CA GLU A 21 5.90 7.47 -1.53
C GLU A 21 5.94 8.80 -0.77
N ARG A 22 5.11 9.77 -1.15
CA ARG A 22 4.99 11.06 -0.43
C ARG A 22 4.49 10.90 1.00
N ASN A 23 3.62 9.92 1.25
CA ASN A 23 3.08 9.62 2.58
C ASN A 23 3.91 8.59 3.35
N ALA A 24 4.96 8.04 2.72
CA ALA A 24 5.79 7.01 3.31
C ALA A 24 7.01 7.60 4.01
N ILE A 25 7.37 7.01 5.16
CA ILE A 25 8.63 7.32 5.82
C ILE A 25 9.75 6.42 5.28
N PRO A 26 11.00 6.89 5.18
CA PRO A 26 12.12 6.01 4.80
C PRO A 26 12.32 4.92 5.87
N VAL A 27 12.38 3.67 5.43
CA VAL A 27 12.56 2.49 6.30
C VAL A 27 13.74 1.67 5.79
N SER A 28 14.59 1.21 6.71
CA SER A 28 15.68 0.29 6.39
C SER A 28 15.13 -1.06 5.92
N ALA A 29 15.77 -1.67 4.91
CA ALA A 29 15.39 -2.98 4.39
C ALA A 29 15.34 -4.07 5.47
N GLU A 30 16.20 -3.94 6.48
CA GLU A 30 16.37 -4.89 7.57
C GLU A 30 15.44 -4.60 8.76
N MET A 31 14.67 -3.51 8.74
CA MET A 31 13.82 -3.15 9.86
C MET A 31 12.68 -4.17 10.02
N PRO A 32 12.63 -4.92 11.14
CA PRO A 32 11.61 -5.93 11.36
C PRO A 32 10.23 -5.28 11.61
N GLY A 33 9.17 -6.05 11.39
CA GLY A 33 7.78 -5.60 11.63
C GLY A 33 7.14 -4.83 10.48
N TRP A 34 7.81 -4.76 9.32
CA TRP A 34 7.30 -4.18 8.09
C TRP A 34 7.10 -5.26 7.03
N GLU A 35 5.94 -5.25 6.38
CA GLU A 35 5.59 -6.14 5.29
C GLU A 35 5.13 -5.37 4.06
N THR A 36 5.23 -5.94 2.86
CA THR A 36 4.70 -5.29 1.65
C THR A 36 3.17 -5.29 1.68
N ILE A 37 2.55 -4.34 0.97
CA ILE A 37 1.08 -4.28 0.84
C ILE A 37 0.49 -5.60 0.31
N GLN A 38 1.20 -6.26 -0.60
CA GLN A 38 0.80 -7.56 -1.15
C GLN A 38 0.87 -8.69 -0.11
N LEU A 39 1.88 -8.66 0.77
CA LEU A 39 1.99 -9.65 1.84
C LEU A 39 0.89 -9.44 2.88
N ALA A 40 0.57 -8.20 3.23
CA ALA A 40 -0.56 -7.86 4.10
C ALA A 40 -1.89 -8.39 3.54
N TYR A 41 -2.16 -8.20 2.24
CA TYR A 41 -3.33 -8.78 1.56
C TYR A 41 -3.34 -10.32 1.66
N LYS A 42 -2.20 -10.98 1.37
CA LYS A 42 -2.12 -12.45 1.44
C LYS A 42 -2.28 -12.99 2.86
N ARG A 43 -1.76 -12.29 3.88
CA ARG A 43 -1.75 -12.73 5.28
C ARG A 43 -3.09 -12.48 5.98
N ARG A 44 -3.72 -11.34 5.73
CA ARG A 44 -4.92 -10.89 6.44
C ARG A 44 -6.19 -10.84 5.58
N GLY A 45 -6.08 -10.97 4.26
CA GLY A 45 -7.23 -10.86 3.34
C GLY A 45 -7.73 -9.42 3.14
N ILE A 46 -7.09 -8.42 3.74
CA ILE A 46 -7.47 -7.02 3.63
C ILE A 46 -7.19 -6.53 2.23
N LEU A 47 -8.20 -5.97 1.57
CA LEU A 47 -8.08 -5.50 0.19
C LEU A 47 -7.00 -4.43 0.08
N VAL A 48 -6.17 -4.52 -0.96
CA VAL A 48 -5.12 -3.53 -1.26
C VAL A 48 -5.69 -2.11 -1.28
N ARG A 49 -6.91 -1.93 -1.78
CA ARG A 49 -7.61 -0.65 -1.77
C ARG A 49 -7.81 -0.10 -0.35
N GLN A 50 -8.23 -0.92 0.61
CA GLN A 50 -8.43 -0.48 2.00
C GLN A 50 -7.11 -0.05 2.64
N ILE A 51 -6.00 -0.73 2.32
CA ILE A 51 -4.68 -0.35 2.80
C ILE A 51 -4.26 1.00 2.22
N ILE A 52 -4.47 1.21 0.92
CA ILE A 52 -4.17 2.49 0.25
C ILE A 52 -5.03 3.62 0.84
N ASP A 53 -6.33 3.40 1.02
CA ASP A 53 -7.24 4.39 1.59
C ASP A 53 -6.85 4.71 3.04
N ALA A 54 -6.47 3.72 3.86
CA ALA A 54 -5.97 3.93 5.21
C ALA A 54 -4.65 4.73 5.26
N ILE A 55 -3.76 4.56 4.27
CA ILE A 55 -2.54 5.36 4.14
C ILE A 55 -2.90 6.81 3.79
N ARG A 56 -3.81 7.02 2.84
CA ARG A 56 -4.28 8.36 2.43
C ARG A 56 -4.97 9.12 3.56
N GLU A 57 -5.76 8.41 4.37
CA GLU A 57 -6.43 8.96 5.55
C GLU A 57 -5.49 9.14 6.75
N ALA A 58 -4.20 8.84 6.60
CA ALA A 58 -3.19 8.85 7.66
C ALA A 58 -3.54 7.96 8.88
N VAL A 59 -4.46 7.01 8.69
CA VAL A 59 -4.81 5.98 9.68
C VAL A 59 -3.68 4.94 9.78
N LEU A 60 -2.98 4.69 8.67
CA LEU A 60 -1.84 3.79 8.59
C LEU A 60 -0.59 4.51 8.08
N VAL A 61 0.55 4.29 8.75
CA VAL A 61 1.84 4.82 8.30
C VAL A 61 2.49 3.85 7.32
N ALA A 62 2.71 4.31 6.09
CA ALA A 62 3.49 3.61 5.09
C ALA A 62 4.99 3.83 5.30
N GLY A 63 5.79 2.86 4.90
CA GLY A 63 7.25 2.92 4.83
C GLY A 63 7.71 2.75 3.40
N LYS A 64 8.81 3.40 3.03
CA LYS A 64 9.51 3.22 1.76
C LYS A 64 10.87 2.60 2.04
N ARG A 65 11.06 1.39 1.56
CA ARG A 65 12.35 0.69 1.61
C ARG A 65 13.33 1.39 0.68
N GLN A 66 14.52 1.72 1.20
CA GLN A 66 15.53 2.47 0.44
C GLN A 66 16.20 1.66 -0.67
N ASP A 67 16.20 0.33 -0.56
CA ASP A 67 16.77 -0.61 -1.52
C ASP A 67 15.80 -1.01 -2.64
N ALA A 68 14.54 -0.56 -2.57
CA ALA A 68 13.47 -1.02 -3.44
C ALA A 68 12.75 0.16 -4.13
N PHE A 69 12.72 0.14 -5.46
CA PHE A 69 12.06 1.15 -6.28
C PHE A 69 10.59 0.83 -6.60
N GLY A 70 9.72 1.84 -6.56
CA GLY A 70 8.33 1.73 -6.94
C GLY A 70 7.46 0.96 -5.94
N TYR A 71 6.32 0.43 -6.40
CA TYR A 71 5.27 -0.13 -5.52
C TYR A 71 5.77 -1.23 -4.56
N HIS A 72 6.70 -2.08 -4.99
CA HIS A 72 7.24 -3.15 -4.12
C HIS A 72 8.09 -2.64 -2.95
N GLY A 73 8.58 -1.40 -3.03
CA GLY A 73 9.31 -0.74 -1.95
C GLY A 73 8.39 -0.15 -0.89
N ILE A 74 7.08 -0.09 -1.15
CA ILE A 74 6.09 0.40 -0.18
C ILE A 74 5.73 -0.73 0.77
N VAL A 75 5.99 -0.49 2.05
CA VAL A 75 5.73 -1.41 3.15
C VAL A 75 4.80 -0.78 4.18
N VAL A 76 4.15 -1.63 4.96
CA VAL A 76 3.22 -1.25 6.02
C VAL A 76 3.61 -2.00 7.29
N LYS A 77 3.35 -1.40 8.46
CA LYS A 77 3.59 -2.08 9.74
C LYS A 77 2.62 -3.24 9.92
N VAL A 78 3.16 -4.42 10.21
CA VAL A 78 2.40 -5.65 10.50
C VAL A 78 1.38 -5.41 11.61
N SER A 79 1.80 -4.72 12.69
CA SER A 79 0.94 -4.44 13.84
C SER A 79 -0.21 -3.47 13.51
N SER A 80 0.02 -2.49 12.63
CA SER A 80 -1.02 -1.56 12.18
C SER A 80 -2.06 -2.28 11.30
N ILE A 81 -1.59 -3.15 10.40
CA ILE A 81 -2.47 -4.00 9.58
C ILE A 81 -3.28 -4.97 10.45
N ASP A 82 -2.67 -5.53 11.49
CA ASP A 82 -3.35 -6.44 12.42
C ASP A 82 -4.45 -5.75 13.23
N GLY A 83 -4.28 -4.46 13.52
CA GLY A 83 -5.30 -3.62 14.14
C GLY A 83 -6.35 -3.09 13.17
N LEU A 84 -6.10 -3.17 11.85
CA LEU A 84 -7.03 -2.70 10.83
C LEU A 84 -8.21 -3.66 10.74
N ARG A 85 -9.35 -3.28 11.30
CA ARG A 85 -10.59 -4.05 11.15
C ARG A 85 -11.01 -4.01 9.68
N GLU A 86 -11.38 -5.17 9.14
CA GLU A 86 -11.94 -5.28 7.78
C GLU A 86 -13.15 -4.34 7.68
N GLN A 87 -13.00 -3.21 6.99
CA GLN A 87 -14.13 -2.31 6.72
C GLN A 87 -14.98 -2.95 5.62
N ARG A 88 -15.88 -3.85 6.02
CA ARG A 88 -16.96 -4.33 5.15
C ARG A 88 -17.87 -3.14 4.83
N ARG A 89 -17.80 -2.64 3.61
CA ARG A 89 -18.79 -1.72 3.06
C ARG A 89 -19.45 -2.34 1.85
#